data_AF-A0A6J2VGT9-F1
#
_entry.id   AF-A0A6J2VGT9-F1
#
_cell.length_a   1.000
_cell.length_b   1.000
_cell.length_c   1.000
_cell.angle_alpha   90.00
_cell.angle_beta   90.00
_cell.angle_gamma   90.00
#
_symmetry.space_group_name_H-M   'P 1'
#
loop_
_entity.id
_entity.type
_entity.pdbx_description
1 polymer ?
#
loop_
_entity_poly.entity_id
_entity_poly.type
_entity_poly.pdbx_seq_one_letter_code
_entity_poly.pdbx_strand_id
1 'polypeptide(L)'
;MRRDRQLVAITLATILAADVYFVLLPRLRDWYYMSRDGCVCKETNASASYTDVATSEWTSSLNSTEFFSKHGSKLEHLFAHPLYKISLPDLGPDDVLLQKEELMEYYRRKVSRWERQQKYYIEAAAASNISVFDQPVTFDPHASWLKFHLGINRHALYSREDDNIDRLLQDMQSAAIISADYTQDEKALKGLCDCTQVVKPSGHHLKLALKLQDFGKAMFKPMRQERHEETPEDFFYFVDFQRHNAEIAAFHLDRVLDFRRVPPVVGRLINMTKEILHTTHNEDLRSVFFTSPANNTCFFAKCLYVCKTEYAVCGRPDLLEGSMSAYLPGLSIAPRISIPNPWIRSYSFTGRAEWEVNPLYCDTIKQHYPYNSGDRLLNIIDMAIFDFLTGNMDRHHYEIFTKFGDDGFLLHFDNARGFGRHSQDEMSILAPLSQCCMIKRSTLLRLKLLAQPEYQLSDVMRESLDRDPLRPILTEPHLSALDRRLERVLRVVMKCVKKLGEQQVVIADIEEASGGALTHTHDKRR
;
A
#
# COMPACT_ATOMS: atom_id res chain seq x y z
N MET A 1 -2.15 57.20 27.72
CA MET A 1 -2.56 55.93 28.37
C MET A 1 -4.06 55.56 28.29
N ARG A 2 -5.01 56.43 27.89
CA ARG A 2 -6.44 56.06 27.77
C ARG A 2 -6.93 55.83 26.32
N ARG A 3 -6.23 56.39 25.33
CA ARG A 3 -6.64 56.38 23.90
C ARG A 3 -6.25 55.09 23.17
N ASP A 4 -5.08 54.53 23.47
CA ASP A 4 -4.56 53.32 22.79
C ASP A 4 -5.35 52.06 23.16
N ARG A 5 -5.86 51.97 24.40
CA ARG A 5 -6.73 50.87 24.83
C ARG A 5 -8.10 50.90 24.16
N GLN A 6 -8.62 52.08 23.87
CA GLN A 6 -9.87 52.24 23.14
C GLN A 6 -9.69 51.85 21.68
N LEU A 7 -8.55 52.22 21.07
CA LEU A 7 -8.22 51.82 19.71
C LEU A 7 -8.12 50.29 19.59
N VAL A 8 -7.38 49.63 20.48
CA VAL A 8 -7.24 48.17 20.48
C VAL A 8 -8.57 47.46 20.74
N ALA A 9 -9.40 47.97 21.65
CA ALA A 9 -10.73 47.41 21.91
C ALA A 9 -11.66 47.55 20.70
N ILE A 10 -11.62 48.70 20.01
CA ILE A 10 -12.37 48.91 18.77
C ILE A 10 -11.87 47.98 17.68
N THR A 11 -10.55 47.83 17.50
CA THR A 11 -9.97 46.93 16.49
C THR A 11 -10.36 45.47 16.76
N LEU A 12 -10.26 44.99 18.00
CA LEU A 12 -10.68 43.64 18.37
C LEU A 12 -12.19 43.44 18.20
N ALA A 13 -13.02 44.43 18.54
CA ALA A 13 -14.45 44.37 18.31
C ALA A 13 -14.80 44.35 16.82
N THR A 14 -14.08 45.10 15.97
CA THR A 14 -14.27 45.07 14.52
C THR A 14 -13.84 43.74 13.90
N ILE A 15 -12.73 43.15 14.37
CA ILE A 15 -12.29 41.83 13.92
C ILE A 15 -13.29 40.76 14.33
N LEU A 16 -13.75 40.77 15.58
CA LEU A 16 -14.77 39.84 16.07
C LEU A 16 -16.09 40.00 15.30
N ALA A 17 -16.52 41.24 15.02
CA ALA A 17 -17.72 41.49 14.24
C ALA A 17 -17.58 41.00 12.78
N ALA A 18 -16.40 41.17 12.18
CA ALA A 18 -16.10 40.63 10.86
C ALA A 18 -16.09 39.09 10.86
N ASP A 19 -15.49 38.46 11.87
CA ASP A 19 -15.46 37.00 12.01
C ASP A 19 -16.88 36.45 12.25
N VAL A 20 -17.68 37.14 13.06
CA VAL A 20 -19.09 36.79 13.28
C VAL A 20 -19.87 36.93 11.98
N TYR A 21 -19.67 37.99 11.19
CA TYR A 21 -20.48 38.26 10.00
C TYR A 21 -20.05 37.46 8.76
N PHE A 22 -18.76 37.25 8.55
CA PHE A 22 -18.21 36.59 7.36
C PHE A 22 -17.86 35.11 7.57
N VAL A 23 -17.68 34.65 8.82
CA VAL A 23 -17.30 33.26 9.11
C VAL A 23 -18.38 32.53 9.89
N LEU A 24 -18.87 33.10 11.00
CA LEU A 24 -19.81 32.41 11.88
C LEU A 24 -21.26 32.48 11.40
N LEU A 25 -21.74 33.63 10.92
CA LEU A 25 -23.12 33.79 10.42
C LEU A 25 -23.39 32.93 9.18
N PRO A 26 -22.51 32.86 8.16
CA PRO A 26 -22.70 31.98 7.02
C PRO A 26 -22.74 30.51 7.46
N ARG A 27 -21.86 30.09 8.37
CA ARG A 27 -21.87 28.73 8.94
C ARG A 27 -23.11 28.42 9.78
N LEU A 28 -23.63 29.38 10.52
CA LEU A 28 -24.88 29.25 11.27
C LEU A 28 -26.10 29.23 10.34
N ARG A 29 -26.06 29.96 9.22
CA ARG A 29 -27.10 29.95 8.20
C ARG A 29 -27.11 28.62 7.44
N ASP A 30 -25.95 28.08 7.11
CA ASP A 30 -25.80 26.72 6.55
C ASP A 30 -26.33 25.65 7.53
N TRP A 31 -26.14 25.85 8.83
CA TRP A 31 -26.68 24.97 9.87
C TRP A 31 -28.22 25.07 10.01
N TYR A 32 -28.79 26.26 9.83
CA TYR A 32 -30.24 26.51 9.97
C TYR A 32 -31.06 26.11 8.74
N TYR A 33 -30.44 26.04 7.55
CA TYR A 33 -31.07 25.53 6.33
C TYR A 33 -30.91 24.01 6.13
N MET A 34 -30.31 23.29 7.09
CA MET A 34 -30.38 21.84 7.12
C MET A 34 -31.81 21.40 7.43
N SER A 35 -32.54 20.99 6.39
CA SER A 35 -33.82 20.32 6.53
C SER A 35 -33.68 19.15 7.48
N ARG A 36 -34.50 19.18 8.52
CA ARG A 36 -34.65 18.17 9.55
C ARG A 36 -35.60 17.05 9.07
N ASP A 37 -35.46 16.63 7.81
CA ASP A 37 -36.23 15.54 7.25
C ASP A 37 -35.30 14.36 7.02
N GLY A 38 -35.45 13.35 7.87
CA GLY A 38 -34.82 12.05 7.69
C GLY A 38 -35.26 11.43 6.36
N CYS A 39 -34.32 10.77 5.69
CA CYS A 39 -34.63 10.01 4.48
C CYS A 39 -35.68 8.94 4.78
N VAL A 40 -36.88 9.09 4.23
CA VAL A 40 -37.89 8.03 4.14
C VAL A 40 -37.55 7.19 2.91
N CYS A 41 -37.14 5.94 3.13
CA CYS A 41 -37.01 4.95 2.06
C CYS A 41 -38.42 4.47 1.66
N LYS A 42 -38.76 4.64 0.38
CA LYS A 42 -39.96 4.07 -0.22
C LYS A 42 -39.65 2.60 -0.55
N GLU A 43 -40.38 1.67 0.08
CA GLU A 43 -40.37 0.26 -0.30
C GLU A 43 -40.90 0.11 -1.73
N THR A 44 -40.11 -0.52 -2.60
CA THR A 44 -40.59 -1.07 -3.87
C THR A 44 -40.40 -2.58 -3.83
N ASN A 45 -41.52 -3.27 -3.64
CA ASN A 45 -41.65 -4.71 -3.81
C ASN A 45 -41.36 -5.10 -5.26
N ALA A 46 -40.31 -5.89 -5.46
CA ALA A 46 -40.11 -6.66 -6.68
C ALA A 46 -39.72 -8.08 -6.28
N SER A 47 -40.71 -8.96 -6.30
CA SER A 47 -40.54 -10.41 -6.23
C SER A 47 -39.96 -10.91 -7.55
N ALA A 48 -38.83 -11.62 -7.49
CA ALA A 48 -38.40 -12.51 -8.55
C ALA A 48 -37.82 -13.78 -7.93
N SER A 49 -38.53 -14.89 -8.14
CA SER A 49 -38.10 -16.23 -7.76
C SER A 49 -36.94 -16.67 -8.66
N TYR A 50 -35.89 -17.24 -8.05
CA TYR A 50 -34.94 -18.09 -8.75
C TYR A 50 -34.86 -19.43 -8.02
N THR A 51 -35.05 -20.48 -8.81
CA THR A 51 -35.05 -21.89 -8.44
C THR A 51 -33.65 -22.46 -8.31
N ASP A 52 -33.50 -23.34 -7.32
CA ASP A 52 -32.35 -24.19 -7.04
C ASP A 52 -31.87 -25.00 -8.25
N VAL A 53 -30.55 -25.08 -8.43
CA VAL A 53 -29.87 -26.20 -9.09
C VAL A 53 -28.64 -26.59 -8.29
N ALA A 54 -28.59 -27.87 -7.96
CA ALA A 54 -27.62 -28.53 -7.09
C ALA A 54 -26.18 -28.52 -7.64
N THR A 55 -25.23 -28.42 -6.71
CA THR A 55 -23.79 -28.61 -6.90
C THR A 55 -23.42 -30.09 -6.78
N SER A 56 -22.63 -30.61 -7.74
CA SER A 56 -21.98 -31.92 -7.65
C SER A 56 -20.55 -31.78 -7.13
N GLU A 57 -20.24 -32.55 -6.09
CA GLU A 57 -18.93 -32.70 -5.46
C GLU A 57 -17.87 -33.25 -6.43
N TRP A 58 -16.71 -32.59 -6.51
CA TRP A 58 -15.49 -33.19 -7.04
C TRP A 58 -14.36 -33.00 -6.02
N THR A 59 -14.14 -34.08 -5.26
CA THR A 59 -12.97 -34.31 -4.41
C THR A 59 -11.84 -34.88 -5.27
N SER A 60 -10.72 -34.17 -5.34
CA SER A 60 -9.40 -34.79 -5.55
C SER A 60 -8.31 -33.85 -5.03
N SER A 61 -8.05 -33.97 -3.73
CA SER A 61 -6.80 -33.53 -3.13
C SER A 61 -5.86 -34.73 -3.01
N LEU A 62 -4.56 -34.41 -2.92
CA LEU A 62 -3.41 -35.27 -2.63
C LEU A 62 -2.70 -35.92 -3.83
N ASN A 63 -1.60 -35.28 -4.26
CA ASN A 63 -0.24 -35.83 -4.14
C ASN A 63 0.81 -34.90 -4.78
N SER A 64 1.00 -33.71 -4.21
CA SER A 64 2.06 -32.77 -4.63
C SER A 64 3.11 -32.52 -3.54
N THR A 65 2.90 -33.04 -2.33
CA THR A 65 3.85 -32.89 -1.20
C THR A 65 5.06 -33.84 -1.28
N GLU A 66 5.03 -34.90 -2.10
CA GLU A 66 6.16 -35.84 -2.22
C GLU A 66 7.22 -35.45 -3.27
N PHE A 67 6.95 -34.49 -4.16
CA PHE A 67 7.90 -34.13 -5.24
C PHE A 67 8.95 -33.08 -4.85
N PHE A 68 8.72 -32.32 -3.75
CA PHE A 68 9.63 -31.26 -3.31
C PHE A 68 10.90 -31.77 -2.58
N SER A 69 10.95 -33.05 -2.20
CA SER A 69 12.03 -33.61 -1.38
C SER A 69 13.36 -33.81 -2.13
N LYS A 70 13.37 -33.79 -3.48
CA LYS A 70 14.59 -34.09 -4.26
C LYS A 70 15.42 -32.91 -4.75
N HIS A 71 14.91 -31.66 -4.69
CA HIS A 71 15.54 -30.53 -5.41
C HIS A 71 15.89 -29.27 -4.59
N GLY A 72 15.70 -29.27 -3.27
CA GLY A 72 16.02 -28.11 -2.41
C GLY A 72 15.03 -26.94 -2.56
N SER A 73 15.24 -25.86 -1.80
CA SER A 73 14.41 -24.65 -1.83
C SER A 73 14.67 -23.83 -3.10
N LYS A 74 13.63 -23.59 -3.92
CA LYS A 74 13.76 -22.75 -5.11
C LYS A 74 13.93 -21.28 -4.71
N LEU A 75 13.31 -20.85 -3.62
CA LEU A 75 13.45 -19.49 -3.11
C LEU A 75 14.88 -19.19 -2.63
N GLU A 76 15.50 -20.13 -1.90
CA GLU A 76 16.91 -20.00 -1.49
C GLU A 76 17.84 -19.99 -2.70
N HIS A 77 17.60 -20.87 -3.68
CA HIS A 77 18.36 -20.88 -4.93
C HIS A 77 18.24 -19.55 -5.70
N LEU A 78 17.05 -18.94 -5.73
CA LEU A 78 16.82 -17.64 -6.34
C LEU A 78 17.69 -16.56 -5.70
N PHE A 79 17.65 -16.43 -4.38
CA PHE A 79 18.45 -15.42 -3.67
C PHE A 79 19.96 -15.73 -3.67
N ALA A 80 20.36 -16.98 -3.87
CA ALA A 80 21.75 -17.35 -4.07
C ALA A 80 22.29 -16.99 -5.47
N HIS A 81 21.41 -16.75 -6.45
CA HIS A 81 21.77 -16.48 -7.84
C HIS A 81 22.52 -15.14 -7.98
N PRO A 82 23.56 -15.02 -8.86
CA PRO A 82 24.33 -13.77 -9.02
C PRO A 82 23.52 -12.51 -9.32
N LEU A 83 22.38 -12.62 -10.02
CA LEU A 83 21.47 -11.49 -10.29
C LEU A 83 20.84 -10.88 -9.02
N TYR A 84 20.82 -11.64 -7.92
CA TYR A 84 20.40 -11.23 -6.58
C TYR A 84 21.60 -10.95 -5.67
N LYS A 85 22.80 -10.81 -6.22
CA LYS A 85 24.03 -10.41 -5.50
C LYS A 85 24.66 -9.15 -6.08
N ILE A 86 23.97 -8.48 -6.99
CA ILE A 86 24.39 -7.17 -7.51
C ILE A 86 24.33 -6.18 -6.36
N SER A 87 25.49 -5.60 -6.04
CA SER A 87 25.67 -4.60 -5.00
C SER A 87 25.02 -3.28 -5.42
N LEU A 88 24.45 -2.57 -4.45
CA LEU A 88 24.09 -1.17 -4.64
C LEU A 88 25.36 -0.32 -4.66
N PRO A 89 25.33 0.88 -5.29
CA PRO A 89 26.40 1.85 -5.17
C PRO A 89 26.71 2.18 -3.69
N ASP A 90 27.94 2.57 -3.41
CA ASP A 90 28.35 3.00 -2.07
C ASP A 90 27.47 4.17 -1.61
N LEU A 91 26.81 3.99 -0.46
CA LEU A 91 25.85 4.96 0.05
C LEU A 91 26.56 6.16 0.67
N GLY A 92 26.36 7.34 0.09
CA GLY A 92 26.74 8.61 0.68
C GLY A 92 25.74 9.10 1.75
N PRO A 93 26.07 10.16 2.50
CA PRO A 93 25.17 10.77 3.47
C PRO A 93 23.82 11.25 2.88
N ASP A 94 23.84 11.63 1.60
CA ASP A 94 22.65 12.09 0.86
C ASP A 94 21.80 10.94 0.31
N ASP A 95 22.32 9.71 0.34
CA ASP A 95 21.62 8.51 -0.11
C ASP A 95 20.84 7.83 1.00
N VAL A 96 21.09 8.17 2.27
CA VAL A 96 20.31 7.69 3.41
C VAL A 96 19.12 8.61 3.64
N LEU A 97 17.92 8.08 3.91
CA LEU A 97 16.74 8.92 4.10
C LEU A 97 16.83 9.74 5.41
N LEU A 98 17.15 9.08 6.52
CA LEU A 98 17.10 9.64 7.88
C LEU A 98 18.41 9.40 8.62
N GLN A 99 18.90 10.43 9.30
CA GLN A 99 20.02 10.30 10.22
C GLN A 99 19.54 9.72 11.56
N LYS A 100 20.39 8.91 12.19
CA LYS A 100 20.03 8.17 13.41
C LYS A 100 19.64 9.10 14.56
N GLU A 101 20.41 10.16 14.77
CA GLU A 101 20.21 11.11 15.85
C GLU A 101 18.87 11.84 15.72
N GLU A 102 18.56 12.32 14.52
CA GLU A 102 17.30 13.01 14.21
C GLU A 102 16.09 12.09 14.41
N LEU A 103 16.18 10.84 13.92
CA LEU A 103 15.12 9.85 14.07
C LEU A 103 14.84 9.57 15.56
N MET A 104 15.90 9.35 16.33
CA MET A 104 15.80 9.02 17.75
C MET A 104 15.23 10.19 18.55
N GLU A 105 15.67 11.41 18.29
CA GLU A 105 15.12 12.60 18.93
C GLU A 105 13.63 12.78 18.62
N TYR A 106 13.24 12.60 17.36
CA TYR A 106 11.85 12.68 16.92
C TYR A 106 10.95 11.68 17.66
N TYR A 107 11.35 10.41 17.72
CA TYR A 107 10.52 9.38 18.34
C TYR A 107 10.50 9.47 19.87
N ARG A 108 11.61 9.83 20.53
CA ARG A 108 11.60 10.13 21.97
C ARG A 108 10.57 11.21 22.31
N ARG A 109 10.54 12.31 21.55
CA ARG A 109 9.53 13.36 21.72
C ARG A 109 8.10 12.85 21.51
N LYS A 110 7.88 11.97 20.53
CA LYS A 110 6.56 11.35 20.29
C LYS A 110 6.14 10.39 21.39
N VAL A 111 7.05 9.57 21.92
CA VAL A 111 6.80 8.66 23.04
C VAL A 111 6.43 9.47 24.28
N SER A 112 7.22 10.49 24.64
CA SER A 112 6.88 11.35 25.80
C SER A 112 5.57 12.12 25.62
N ARG A 113 5.20 12.50 24.38
CA ARG A 113 3.88 13.07 24.11
C ARG A 113 2.77 12.04 24.29
N TRP A 114 2.97 10.82 23.84
CA TRP A 114 2.03 9.72 23.99
C TRP A 114 1.79 9.37 25.46
N GLU A 115 2.84 9.18 26.24
CA GLU A 115 2.75 8.87 27.68
C GLU A 115 1.97 9.94 28.44
N ARG A 116 2.22 11.22 28.15
CA ARG A 116 1.43 12.33 28.72
C ARG A 116 -0.04 12.25 28.32
N GLN A 117 -0.34 11.99 27.05
CA GLN A 117 -1.71 11.87 26.57
C GLN A 117 -2.44 10.69 27.21
N GLN A 118 -1.76 9.54 27.36
CA GLN A 118 -2.32 8.36 28.01
C GLN A 118 -2.61 8.61 29.49
N LYS A 119 -1.70 9.27 30.20
CA LYS A 119 -1.92 9.65 31.60
C LYS A 119 -3.21 10.48 31.76
N TYR A 120 -3.41 11.50 30.93
CA TYR A 120 -4.65 12.29 30.96
C TYR A 120 -5.90 11.48 30.63
N TYR A 121 -5.81 10.56 29.67
CA TYR A 121 -6.93 9.70 29.31
C TYR A 121 -7.32 8.77 30.46
N ILE A 122 -6.34 8.12 31.09
CA ILE A 122 -6.54 7.23 32.24
C ILE A 122 -7.16 8.01 33.42
N GLU A 123 -6.65 9.21 33.72
CA GLU A 123 -7.21 10.08 34.76
C GLU A 123 -8.67 10.48 34.47
N ALA A 124 -8.98 10.86 33.23
CA ALA A 124 -10.34 11.22 32.81
C ALA A 124 -11.31 10.02 32.83
N ALA A 125 -10.84 8.84 32.44
CA ALA A 125 -11.62 7.61 32.47
C ALA A 125 -11.88 7.16 33.91
N ALA A 126 -10.88 7.24 34.80
CA ALA A 126 -11.03 6.97 36.22
C ALA A 126 -12.05 7.91 36.88
N ALA A 127 -12.03 9.20 36.53
CA ALA A 127 -13.03 10.18 36.98
C ALA A 127 -14.46 9.86 36.48
N SER A 128 -14.57 9.10 35.39
CA SER A 128 -15.84 8.69 34.78
C SER A 128 -16.26 7.25 35.12
N ASN A 129 -15.55 6.57 36.04
CA ASN A 129 -15.72 5.14 36.38
C ASN A 129 -15.62 4.19 35.16
N ILE A 130 -14.82 4.55 34.15
CA ILE A 130 -14.57 3.72 32.98
C ILE A 130 -13.26 2.94 33.20
N SER A 131 -13.33 1.61 33.09
CA SER A 131 -12.15 0.75 33.10
C SER A 131 -11.40 0.87 31.77
N VAL A 132 -10.15 1.32 31.81
CA VAL A 132 -9.27 1.42 30.63
C VAL A 132 -8.28 0.27 30.63
N PHE A 133 -8.08 -0.33 29.48
CA PHE A 133 -7.01 -1.30 29.28
C PHE A 133 -5.69 -0.54 29.12
N ASP A 134 -4.88 -0.51 30.18
CA ASP A 134 -3.55 0.12 30.15
C ASP A 134 -2.48 -0.90 29.77
N GLN A 135 -1.81 -0.66 28.64
CA GLN A 135 -0.60 -1.37 28.27
C GLN A 135 0.54 -0.35 28.12
N PRO A 136 1.59 -0.44 28.94
CA PRO A 136 2.69 0.51 28.86
C PRO A 136 3.44 0.33 27.54
N VAL A 137 3.87 1.45 26.98
CA VAL A 137 4.76 1.48 25.82
C VAL A 137 6.14 0.96 26.24
N THR A 138 6.70 0.07 25.43
CA THR A 138 8.06 -0.46 25.60
C THR A 138 8.94 0.04 24.45
N PHE A 139 9.26 1.33 24.46
CA PHE A 139 10.08 1.93 23.40
C PHE A 139 11.52 1.43 23.47
N ASP A 140 11.89 0.58 22.51
CA ASP A 140 13.26 0.09 22.34
C ASP A 140 13.96 0.84 21.18
N PRO A 141 15.08 1.55 21.43
CA PRO A 141 15.92 2.14 20.39
C PRO A 141 16.43 1.17 19.32
N HIS A 142 16.38 -0.14 19.58
CA HIS A 142 16.76 -1.20 18.68
C HIS A 142 15.57 -1.94 18.04
N ALA A 143 14.35 -1.41 18.18
CA ALA A 143 13.15 -1.99 17.58
C ALA A 143 13.29 -2.17 16.05
N SER A 144 12.72 -3.27 15.53
CA SER A 144 12.82 -3.65 14.12
C SER A 144 12.28 -2.58 13.17
N TRP A 145 11.19 -1.91 13.53
CA TRP A 145 10.61 -0.83 12.72
C TRP A 145 11.49 0.42 12.67
N LEU A 146 12.28 0.71 13.73
CA LEU A 146 13.26 1.81 13.71
C LEU A 146 14.44 1.48 12.80
N LYS A 147 14.93 0.25 12.85
CA LYS A 147 15.99 -0.22 11.95
C LYS A 147 15.53 -0.17 10.49
N PHE A 148 14.30 -0.59 10.22
CA PHE A 148 13.67 -0.42 8.91
C PHE A 148 13.66 1.05 8.47
N HIS A 149 13.24 1.98 9.32
CA HIS A 149 13.25 3.42 9.00
C HIS A 149 14.66 3.96 8.70
N LEU A 150 15.68 3.48 9.41
CA LEU A 150 17.08 3.85 9.19
C LEU A 150 17.69 3.21 7.94
N GLY A 151 17.20 2.04 7.54
CA GLY A 151 17.68 1.31 6.36
C GLY A 151 17.22 1.87 5.02
N ILE A 152 16.19 2.72 5.01
CA ILE A 152 15.66 3.33 3.78
C ILE A 152 16.73 4.25 3.17
N ASN A 153 17.06 3.98 1.90
CA ASN A 153 18.05 4.72 1.13
C ASN A 153 17.53 5.07 -0.27
N ARG A 154 18.34 5.75 -1.09
CA ARG A 154 17.99 6.24 -2.44
C ARG A 154 17.53 5.14 -3.39
N HIS A 155 17.94 3.89 -3.16
CA HIS A 155 17.74 2.79 -4.10
C HIS A 155 16.62 1.83 -3.70
N ALA A 156 16.29 1.71 -2.41
CA ALA A 156 15.29 0.75 -1.92
C ALA A 156 14.75 1.12 -0.53
N LEU A 157 13.56 0.58 -0.20
CA LEU A 157 12.99 0.66 1.15
C LEU A 157 13.75 -0.20 2.17
N TYR A 158 14.35 -1.30 1.72
CA TYR A 158 15.09 -2.22 2.58
C TYR A 158 16.18 -2.95 1.78
N SER A 159 17.23 -3.39 2.46
CA SER A 159 18.29 -4.18 1.84
C SER A 159 17.86 -5.63 1.65
N ARG A 160 18.53 -6.33 0.73
CA ARG A 160 18.31 -7.76 0.47
C ARG A 160 18.83 -8.62 1.61
N GLU A 161 19.95 -8.23 2.20
CA GLU A 161 20.60 -8.92 3.33
C GLU A 161 20.10 -8.42 4.70
N ASP A 162 19.03 -7.63 4.74
CA ASP A 162 18.51 -7.09 6.01
C ASP A 162 17.61 -8.10 6.72
N ASP A 163 18.21 -8.91 7.57
CA ASP A 163 17.50 -9.86 8.45
C ASP A 163 16.49 -9.16 9.39
N ASN A 164 16.60 -7.84 9.60
CA ASN A 164 15.65 -7.10 10.44
C ASN A 164 14.25 -7.01 9.79
N ILE A 165 14.12 -7.23 8.47
CA ILE A 165 12.82 -7.22 7.80
C ILE A 165 11.98 -8.42 8.25
N ASP A 166 12.57 -9.61 8.31
CA ASP A 166 11.85 -10.79 8.80
C ASP A 166 11.50 -10.64 10.30
N ARG A 167 12.37 -9.97 11.08
CA ARG A 167 12.04 -9.61 12.46
C ARG A 167 10.88 -8.62 12.55
N LEU A 168 10.82 -7.61 11.67
CA LEU A 168 9.72 -6.65 11.62
C LEU A 168 8.39 -7.33 11.26
N LEU A 169 8.40 -8.30 10.34
CA LEU A 169 7.21 -9.09 10.02
C LEU A 169 6.72 -9.88 11.27
N GLN A 170 7.63 -10.53 12.01
CA GLN A 170 7.30 -11.23 13.26
C GLN A 170 6.76 -10.30 14.34
N ASP A 171 7.36 -9.11 14.50
CA ASP A 171 6.92 -8.13 15.49
C ASP A 171 5.53 -7.59 15.13
N MET A 172 5.24 -7.26 13.86
CA MET A 172 3.90 -6.84 13.43
C MET A 172 2.83 -7.94 13.61
N GLN A 173 3.22 -9.20 13.42
CA GLN A 173 2.34 -10.35 13.63
C GLN A 173 1.95 -10.52 15.10
N SER A 174 2.89 -10.35 16.04
CA SER A 174 2.73 -10.83 17.43
C SER A 174 2.68 -9.74 18.50
N ALA A 175 3.20 -8.54 18.23
CA ALA A 175 3.25 -7.46 19.22
C ALA A 175 1.83 -7.04 19.64
N ALA A 176 1.67 -6.72 20.92
CA ALA A 176 0.37 -6.26 21.43
C ALA A 176 -0.01 -4.92 20.80
N ILE A 177 -1.28 -4.76 20.44
CA ILE A 177 -1.83 -3.51 19.92
C ILE A 177 -2.28 -2.67 21.12
N ILE A 178 -1.67 -1.50 21.28
CA ILE A 178 -1.93 -0.59 22.40
C ILE A 178 -2.85 0.57 22.02
N SER A 179 -3.13 0.75 20.72
CA SER A 179 -4.10 1.73 20.23
C SER A 179 -4.50 1.46 18.80
N ALA A 180 -5.78 1.66 18.49
CA ALA A 180 -6.32 1.68 17.15
C ALA A 180 -6.97 3.04 16.86
N ASP A 181 -6.82 3.53 15.62
CA ASP A 181 -7.39 4.80 15.21
C ASP A 181 -7.60 4.82 13.68
N TYR A 182 -8.39 5.78 13.19
CA TYR A 182 -8.45 6.06 11.76
C TYR A 182 -7.11 6.60 11.25
N THR A 183 -6.86 6.36 9.97
CA THR A 183 -5.71 6.93 9.27
C THR A 183 -5.85 8.45 9.14
N GLN A 184 -4.73 9.15 8.90
CA GLN A 184 -4.75 10.63 8.86
C GLN A 184 -5.60 11.18 7.71
N ASP A 185 -5.57 10.51 6.57
CA ASP A 185 -6.37 10.83 5.38
C ASP A 185 -7.86 10.57 5.63
N GLU A 186 -8.23 9.48 6.33
CA GLU A 186 -9.63 9.28 6.74
C GLU A 186 -10.11 10.34 7.73
N LYS A 187 -9.27 10.73 8.70
CA LYS A 187 -9.61 11.81 9.65
C LYS A 187 -9.79 13.17 8.99
N ALA A 188 -9.04 13.44 7.92
CA ALA A 188 -9.17 14.70 7.17
C ALA A 188 -10.55 14.85 6.53
N LEU A 189 -11.28 13.76 6.30
CA LEU A 189 -12.57 13.77 5.63
C LEU A 189 -13.72 14.23 6.51
N LYS A 190 -13.57 14.28 7.86
CA LYS A 190 -14.53 14.87 8.84
C LYS A 190 -16.04 14.72 8.51
N GLY A 191 -16.47 13.63 7.89
CA GLY A 191 -17.85 13.43 7.45
C GLY A 191 -18.35 14.35 6.31
N LEU A 192 -17.49 15.13 5.65
CA LEU A 192 -17.82 15.92 4.46
C LEU A 192 -18.05 14.97 3.27
N CYS A 193 -19.29 14.55 3.09
CA CYS A 193 -19.73 13.76 1.94
C CYS A 193 -20.01 14.70 0.77
N ASP A 194 -19.15 14.68 -0.24
CA ASP A 194 -19.52 15.16 -1.55
C ASP A 194 -20.08 13.99 -2.37
N CYS A 195 -21.37 13.70 -2.16
CA CYS A 195 -22.09 12.67 -2.92
C CYS A 195 -22.24 13.02 -4.42
N THR A 196 -21.86 14.24 -4.84
CA THR A 196 -21.88 14.63 -6.27
C THR A 196 -20.64 14.15 -7.02
N GLN A 197 -19.54 13.89 -6.31
CA GLN A 197 -18.41 13.16 -6.85
C GLN A 197 -18.78 11.68 -6.81
N VAL A 198 -19.17 11.12 -7.96
CA VAL A 198 -19.67 9.73 -8.05
C VAL A 198 -18.60 8.70 -7.65
N VAL A 199 -17.31 9.03 -7.74
CA VAL A 199 -16.20 8.14 -7.41
C VAL A 199 -14.98 8.99 -7.02
N LYS A 200 -14.56 8.97 -5.76
CA LYS A 200 -13.19 9.38 -5.43
C LYS A 200 -12.27 8.17 -5.62
N PRO A 201 -11.17 8.31 -6.36
CA PRO A 201 -10.19 7.24 -6.54
C PRO A 201 -9.68 6.77 -5.18
N SER A 202 -9.80 5.46 -4.93
CA SER A 202 -8.96 4.58 -4.10
C SER A 202 -8.70 4.86 -2.60
N GLY A 203 -8.86 6.08 -2.08
CA GLY A 203 -8.40 6.43 -0.73
C GLY A 203 -9.36 6.12 0.42
N HIS A 204 -10.57 5.65 0.13
CA HIS A 204 -11.72 5.71 1.04
C HIS A 204 -12.28 4.33 1.43
N HIS A 205 -11.38 3.37 1.66
CA HIS A 205 -11.72 2.02 2.13
C HIS A 205 -11.40 1.88 3.61
N LEU A 206 -12.06 0.93 4.29
CA LEU A 206 -11.85 0.68 5.72
C LEU A 206 -10.39 0.25 5.96
N LYS A 207 -9.61 1.13 6.57
CA LYS A 207 -8.23 0.85 7.00
C LYS A 207 -8.00 1.50 8.36
N LEU A 208 -7.18 0.90 9.20
CA LEU A 208 -6.91 1.42 10.54
C LEU A 208 -5.41 1.62 10.76
N ALA A 209 -5.07 2.67 11.48
CA ALA A 209 -3.73 2.88 11.99
C ALA A 209 -3.62 2.18 13.36
N LEU A 210 -2.93 1.05 13.41
CA LEU A 210 -2.67 0.32 14.65
C LEU A 210 -1.30 0.70 15.20
N LYS A 211 -1.26 0.97 16.50
CA LYS A 211 -0.01 1.20 17.25
C LYS A 211 0.32 -0.03 18.07
N LEU A 212 1.56 -0.50 17.92
CA LEU A 212 2.11 -1.65 18.62
C LEU A 212 2.80 -1.21 19.92
N GLN A 213 2.98 -2.16 20.83
CA GLN A 213 3.55 -1.94 22.16
C GLN A 213 4.96 -1.32 22.13
N ASP A 214 5.76 -1.69 21.13
CA ASP A 214 7.10 -1.15 20.86
C ASP A 214 7.10 0.24 20.21
N PHE A 215 5.93 0.90 20.18
CA PHE A 215 5.65 2.18 19.54
C PHE A 215 5.64 2.17 18.01
N GLY A 216 5.89 1.01 17.39
CA GLY A 216 5.72 0.79 15.97
C GLY A 216 4.28 1.05 15.53
N LYS A 217 4.09 1.32 14.23
CA LYS A 217 2.77 1.51 13.65
C LYS A 217 2.62 0.66 12.40
N ALA A 218 1.45 0.04 12.26
CA ALA A 218 1.07 -0.74 11.10
C ALA A 218 -0.29 -0.28 10.57
N MET A 219 -0.42 -0.28 9.25
CA MET A 219 -1.68 -0.07 8.57
C MET A 219 -2.41 -1.41 8.51
N PHE A 220 -3.59 -1.49 9.10
CA PHE A 220 -4.43 -2.67 9.05
C PHE A 220 -5.48 -2.53 7.95
N LYS A 221 -5.49 -3.46 7.00
CA LYS A 221 -6.58 -3.61 6.02
C LYS A 221 -7.29 -4.95 6.29
N PRO A 222 -8.58 -4.92 6.69
CA PRO A 222 -9.32 -6.14 7.01
C PRO A 222 -9.67 -6.95 5.75
N MET A 223 -9.89 -8.24 5.95
CA MET A 223 -10.50 -9.11 4.95
C MET A 223 -11.91 -8.63 4.57
N ARG A 224 -12.17 -8.57 3.27
CA ARG A 224 -13.47 -8.17 2.68
C ARG A 224 -14.05 -9.20 1.71
N GLN A 225 -13.23 -10.06 1.15
CA GLN A 225 -13.61 -11.05 0.16
C GLN A 225 -12.85 -12.36 0.44
N GLU A 226 -13.47 -13.49 0.17
CA GLU A 226 -12.89 -14.82 0.30
C GLU A 226 -11.80 -15.04 -0.76
N ARG A 227 -10.87 -15.97 -0.47
CA ARG A 227 -9.68 -16.21 -1.30
C ARG A 227 -9.96 -16.75 -2.70
N HIS A 228 -11.07 -17.45 -2.87
CA HIS A 228 -11.44 -18.12 -4.11
C HIS A 228 -12.40 -17.28 -4.97
N GLU A 229 -12.90 -16.18 -4.44
CA GLU A 229 -13.80 -15.29 -5.17
C GLU A 229 -13.00 -14.40 -6.11
N GLU A 230 -13.45 -14.25 -7.35
CA GLU A 230 -12.93 -13.26 -8.29
C GLU A 230 -13.80 -12.00 -8.27
N THR A 231 -13.20 -10.83 -8.54
CA THR A 231 -13.94 -9.59 -8.82
C THR A 231 -14.88 -9.83 -10.02
N PRO A 232 -16.20 -9.61 -9.90
CA PRO A 232 -17.14 -9.81 -11.00
C PRO A 232 -16.75 -8.99 -12.24
N GLU A 233 -16.95 -9.52 -13.45
CA GLU A 233 -16.50 -8.90 -14.71
C GLU A 233 -17.01 -7.45 -14.90
N ASP A 234 -18.26 -7.21 -14.51
CA ASP A 234 -18.96 -5.91 -14.64
C ASP A 234 -18.42 -4.82 -13.70
N PHE A 235 -17.55 -5.17 -12.74
CA PHE A 235 -17.01 -4.19 -11.81
C PHE A 235 -15.92 -3.35 -12.48
N PHE A 236 -16.09 -2.04 -12.45
CA PHE A 236 -15.03 -1.10 -12.81
C PHE A 236 -13.89 -1.17 -11.79
N TYR A 237 -12.66 -0.95 -12.26
CA TYR A 237 -11.44 -0.99 -11.45
C TYR A 237 -11.48 -0.11 -10.19
N PHE A 238 -12.20 1.02 -10.23
CA PHE A 238 -12.35 1.94 -9.10
C PHE A 238 -13.45 1.54 -8.10
N VAL A 239 -14.31 0.56 -8.43
CA VAL A 239 -15.35 0.00 -7.55
C VAL A 239 -14.86 -1.26 -6.84
N ASP A 240 -13.85 -1.96 -7.38
CA ASP A 240 -13.29 -3.19 -6.81
C ASP A 240 -12.98 -3.09 -5.29
N PHE A 241 -13.05 -4.23 -4.60
CA PHE A 241 -12.75 -4.29 -3.18
C PHE A 241 -11.24 -4.28 -2.94
N GLN A 242 -10.84 -3.61 -1.86
CA GLN A 242 -9.49 -3.75 -1.32
C GLN A 242 -9.37 -5.06 -0.53
N ARG A 243 -8.30 -5.81 -0.80
CA ARG A 243 -8.01 -7.15 -0.29
C ARG A 243 -6.75 -7.12 0.55
N HIS A 244 -6.80 -7.74 1.71
CA HIS A 244 -5.62 -7.91 2.55
C HIS A 244 -4.58 -8.85 1.92
N ASN A 245 -5.04 -9.96 1.30
CA ASN A 245 -4.17 -10.91 0.60
C ASN A 245 -3.33 -10.26 -0.49
N ALA A 246 -3.90 -9.27 -1.19
CA ALA A 246 -3.19 -8.57 -2.26
C ALA A 246 -2.04 -7.70 -1.73
N GLU A 247 -2.20 -7.05 -0.57
CA GLU A 247 -1.11 -6.30 0.07
C GLU A 247 0.03 -7.22 0.52
N ILE A 248 -0.29 -8.37 1.11
CA ILE A 248 0.71 -9.37 1.53
C ILE A 248 1.43 -9.91 0.30
N ALA A 249 0.68 -10.39 -0.70
CA ALA A 249 1.26 -10.96 -1.92
C ALA A 249 2.08 -9.96 -2.72
N ALA A 250 1.66 -8.70 -2.78
CA ALA A 250 2.38 -7.61 -3.42
C ALA A 250 3.76 -7.38 -2.79
N PHE A 251 3.87 -7.38 -1.46
CA PHE A 251 5.16 -7.27 -0.78
C PHE A 251 6.10 -8.44 -1.13
N HIS A 252 5.60 -9.67 -1.08
CA HIS A 252 6.41 -10.84 -1.42
C HIS A 252 6.85 -10.85 -2.90
N LEU A 253 5.97 -10.45 -3.82
CA LEU A 253 6.29 -10.35 -5.24
C LEU A 253 7.32 -9.25 -5.51
N ASP A 254 7.18 -8.09 -4.87
CA ASP A 254 8.13 -6.98 -4.96
C ASP A 254 9.53 -7.38 -4.45
N ARG A 255 9.58 -8.20 -3.39
CA ARG A 255 10.82 -8.80 -2.87
C ARG A 255 11.41 -9.84 -3.84
N VAL A 256 10.58 -10.71 -4.42
CA VAL A 256 11.01 -11.72 -5.41
C VAL A 256 11.53 -11.08 -6.70
N LEU A 257 10.95 -9.97 -7.15
CA LEU A 257 11.47 -9.18 -8.29
C LEU A 257 12.71 -8.35 -7.91
N ASP A 258 13.04 -8.30 -6.62
CA ASP A 258 14.08 -7.48 -6.00
C ASP A 258 13.96 -5.99 -6.36
N PHE A 259 12.71 -5.52 -6.45
CA PHE A 259 12.38 -4.10 -6.54
C PHE A 259 12.55 -3.42 -5.17
N ARG A 260 12.03 -4.04 -4.10
CA ARG A 260 12.15 -3.57 -2.71
C ARG A 260 11.56 -2.16 -2.51
N ARG A 261 10.36 -1.95 -3.06
CA ARG A 261 9.61 -0.67 -3.12
C ARG A 261 8.25 -0.72 -2.44
N VAL A 262 7.79 -1.89 -1.98
CA VAL A 262 6.61 -2.08 -1.12
C VAL A 262 7.06 -2.18 0.34
N PRO A 263 6.46 -1.48 1.32
CA PRO A 263 6.79 -1.69 2.73
C PRO A 263 6.55 -3.14 3.17
N PRO A 264 7.24 -3.64 4.21
CA PRO A 264 6.96 -4.96 4.77
C PRO A 264 5.48 -5.12 5.15
N VAL A 265 4.86 -6.23 4.72
CA VAL A 265 3.47 -6.56 5.03
C VAL A 265 3.38 -7.99 5.52
N VAL A 266 2.67 -8.21 6.63
CA VAL A 266 2.39 -9.54 7.18
C VAL A 266 0.90 -9.72 7.44
N GLY A 267 0.43 -10.95 7.37
CA GLY A 267 -0.89 -11.34 7.82
C GLY A 267 -1.03 -11.38 9.34
N ARG A 268 -2.21 -11.00 9.85
CA ARG A 268 -2.57 -11.19 11.26
C ARG A 268 -4.06 -11.47 11.44
N LEU A 269 -4.38 -12.41 12.33
CA LEU A 269 -5.72 -12.54 12.91
C LEU A 269 -5.84 -11.57 14.07
N ILE A 270 -6.75 -10.60 13.96
CA ILE A 270 -6.99 -9.59 14.98
C ILE A 270 -8.27 -9.94 15.75
N ASN A 271 -8.19 -9.97 17.07
CA ASN A 271 -9.37 -9.96 17.93
C ASN A 271 -9.93 -8.54 17.96
N MET A 272 -10.98 -8.28 17.18
CA MET A 272 -11.48 -6.93 17.00
C MET A 272 -11.98 -6.29 18.30
N THR A 273 -12.56 -7.09 19.19
CA THR A 273 -13.03 -6.62 20.49
C THR A 273 -11.86 -6.16 21.36
N LYS A 274 -10.88 -7.05 21.58
CA LYS A 274 -9.75 -6.79 22.47
C LYS A 274 -8.74 -5.82 21.87
N GLU A 275 -8.40 -5.94 20.60
CA GLU A 275 -7.26 -5.28 19.97
C GLU A 275 -7.63 -4.02 19.18
N ILE A 276 -8.91 -3.80 18.87
CA ILE A 276 -9.40 -2.57 18.21
C ILE A 276 -10.39 -1.81 19.11
N LEU A 277 -11.53 -2.43 19.46
CA LEU A 277 -12.62 -1.76 20.16
C LEU A 277 -12.23 -1.31 21.58
N HIS A 278 -11.52 -2.15 22.33
CA HIS A 278 -11.08 -1.83 23.69
C HIS A 278 -9.81 -0.95 23.74
N THR A 279 -9.06 -0.84 22.64
CA THR A 279 -7.80 -0.07 22.57
C THR A 279 -7.97 1.28 21.89
N THR A 280 -9.07 1.50 21.17
CA THR A 280 -9.33 2.79 20.55
C THR A 280 -9.75 3.84 21.58
N HIS A 281 -9.15 5.03 21.48
CA HIS A 281 -9.59 6.25 22.18
C HIS A 281 -10.42 7.16 21.28
N ASN A 282 -10.68 6.74 20.04
CA ASN A 282 -11.46 7.48 19.07
C ASN A 282 -12.93 7.06 19.18
N GLU A 283 -13.77 7.97 19.69
CA GLU A 283 -15.20 7.71 19.87
C GLU A 283 -15.94 7.49 18.53
N ASP A 284 -15.51 8.10 17.42
CA ASP A 284 -16.09 7.83 16.11
C ASP A 284 -15.84 6.37 15.69
N LEU A 285 -14.60 5.88 15.86
CA LEU A 285 -14.27 4.49 15.59
C LEU A 285 -14.99 3.53 16.54
N ARG A 286 -15.12 3.88 17.82
CA ARG A 286 -15.88 3.06 18.79
C ARG A 286 -17.35 2.97 18.42
N SER A 287 -17.94 4.07 17.94
CA SER A 287 -19.38 4.18 17.66
C SER A 287 -19.87 3.32 16.48
N VAL A 288 -18.97 2.89 15.59
CA VAL A 288 -19.31 2.10 14.40
C VAL A 288 -19.26 0.59 14.65
N PHE A 289 -18.91 0.16 15.86
CA PHE A 289 -18.98 -1.25 16.24
C PHE A 289 -20.42 -1.65 16.58
N PHE A 290 -20.80 -2.85 16.17
CA PHE A 290 -22.10 -3.43 16.46
C PHE A 290 -22.04 -4.97 16.47
N THR A 291 -23.07 -5.60 17.03
CA THR A 291 -23.24 -7.06 16.99
C THR A 291 -24.21 -7.42 15.88
N SER A 292 -23.82 -8.32 14.97
CA SER A 292 -24.67 -8.77 13.87
C SER A 292 -25.79 -9.71 14.36
N PRO A 293 -26.83 -9.96 13.53
CA PRO A 293 -27.85 -10.97 13.84
C PRO A 293 -27.30 -12.38 14.06
N ALA A 294 -26.11 -12.68 13.51
CA ALA A 294 -25.40 -13.95 13.71
C ALA A 294 -24.52 -13.95 14.98
N ASN A 295 -24.65 -12.94 15.84
CA ASN A 295 -23.88 -12.77 17.07
C ASN A 295 -22.36 -12.61 16.83
N ASN A 296 -21.97 -12.00 15.71
CA ASN A 296 -20.58 -11.64 15.42
C ASN A 296 -20.33 -10.17 15.75
N THR A 297 -19.13 -9.84 16.23
CA THR A 297 -18.69 -8.45 16.34
C THR A 297 -18.38 -7.93 14.93
N CYS A 298 -18.84 -6.72 14.61
CA CYS A 298 -18.63 -6.09 13.31
C CYS A 298 -18.30 -4.61 13.48
N PHE A 299 -17.64 -4.02 12.49
CA PHE A 299 -17.50 -2.57 12.37
C PHE A 299 -17.47 -2.15 10.90
N PHE A 300 -17.81 -0.89 10.63
CA PHE A 300 -17.82 -0.34 9.27
C PHE A 300 -17.12 1.03 9.22
N ALA A 301 -16.74 1.46 8.02
CA ALA A 301 -16.17 2.79 7.85
C ALA A 301 -17.28 3.83 7.86
N LYS A 302 -17.16 4.89 8.66
CA LYS A 302 -17.98 6.11 8.57
C LYS A 302 -17.53 6.91 7.34
N CYS A 303 -17.70 6.36 6.13
CA CYS A 303 -17.09 6.87 4.91
C CYS A 303 -18.12 7.14 3.79
N LEU A 304 -17.85 8.20 3.02
CA LEU A 304 -18.73 8.91 2.10
C LEU A 304 -19.43 8.07 1.01
N TYR A 305 -18.87 6.91 0.63
CA TYR A 305 -19.43 6.01 -0.40
C TYR A 305 -20.07 4.75 0.18
N VAL A 306 -19.69 4.41 1.40
CA VAL A 306 -19.81 3.07 1.97
C VAL A 306 -20.34 3.19 3.41
N CYS A 307 -21.22 4.16 3.66
CA CYS A 307 -21.84 4.41 4.98
C CYS A 307 -22.93 3.38 5.35
N LYS A 308 -23.03 2.25 4.65
CA LYS A 308 -24.06 1.25 4.91
C LYS A 308 -23.48 0.05 5.65
N THR A 309 -24.24 -0.51 6.59
CA THR A 309 -23.92 -1.76 7.30
C THR A 309 -23.64 -2.93 6.35
N GLU A 310 -24.13 -2.86 5.11
CA GLU A 310 -23.86 -3.79 4.00
C GLU A 310 -22.36 -3.97 3.70
N TYR A 311 -21.52 -3.02 4.11
CA TYR A 311 -20.07 -3.06 3.89
C TYR A 311 -19.26 -3.16 5.18
N ALA A 312 -19.93 -3.53 6.27
CA ALA A 312 -19.25 -3.87 7.51
C ALA A 312 -18.35 -5.08 7.31
N VAL A 313 -17.25 -5.11 8.04
CA VAL A 313 -16.44 -6.32 8.21
C VAL A 313 -16.77 -6.92 9.56
N CYS A 314 -16.90 -8.25 9.59
CA CYS A 314 -17.33 -9.01 10.76
C CYS A 314 -16.34 -10.12 11.06
N GLY A 315 -16.16 -10.41 12.34
CA GLY A 315 -15.35 -11.52 12.81
C GLY A 315 -16.16 -12.82 12.84
N ARG A 316 -15.50 -13.88 13.29
CA ARG A 316 -16.15 -15.19 13.53
C ARG A 316 -15.73 -15.78 14.90
N PRO A 317 -16.38 -15.39 16.02
CA PRO A 317 -17.26 -14.22 16.15
C PRO A 317 -16.49 -12.89 16.24
N ASP A 318 -15.28 -12.90 16.80
CA ASP A 318 -14.49 -11.69 17.09
C ASP A 318 -13.15 -11.62 16.35
N LEU A 319 -12.69 -12.75 15.80
CA LEU A 319 -11.45 -12.81 15.04
C LEU A 319 -11.71 -12.39 13.60
N LEU A 320 -10.94 -11.41 13.14
CA LEU A 320 -10.95 -10.93 11.77
C LEU A 320 -9.52 -10.95 11.21
N GLU A 321 -9.40 -11.56 10.05
CA GLU A 321 -8.17 -11.58 9.29
C GLU A 321 -7.89 -10.21 8.64
N GLY A 322 -6.62 -9.82 8.55
CA GLY A 322 -6.22 -8.71 7.70
C GLY A 322 -4.71 -8.59 7.54
N SER A 323 -4.29 -7.63 6.73
CA SER A 323 -2.88 -7.35 6.46
C SER A 323 -2.39 -6.22 7.35
N MET A 324 -1.15 -6.33 7.80
CA MET A 324 -0.43 -5.37 8.63
C MET A 324 0.76 -4.83 7.84
N SER A 325 0.60 -3.67 7.22
CA SER A 325 1.68 -3.01 6.46
C SER A 325 2.46 -2.05 7.35
N ALA A 326 3.79 -2.19 7.41
CA ALA A 326 4.65 -1.33 8.21
C ALA A 326 4.51 0.14 7.77
N TYR A 327 4.32 1.05 8.73
CA TYR A 327 4.32 2.48 8.41
C TYR A 327 5.71 2.94 7.97
N LEU A 328 5.76 3.75 6.92
CA LEU A 328 6.94 4.57 6.63
C LEU A 328 7.13 5.68 7.67
N PRO A 329 8.33 6.30 7.73
CA PRO A 329 8.56 7.44 8.61
C PRO A 329 7.52 8.55 8.40
N GLY A 330 7.20 9.27 9.47
CA GLY A 330 6.21 10.34 9.43
C GLY A 330 6.58 11.44 8.45
N LEU A 331 5.58 12.01 7.76
CA LEU A 331 5.77 13.05 6.74
C LEU A 331 6.52 14.30 7.25
N SER A 332 6.57 14.52 8.57
CA SER A 332 7.31 15.64 9.18
C SER A 332 8.83 15.47 9.18
N ILE A 333 9.33 14.23 9.09
CA ILE A 333 10.78 13.92 9.05
C ILE A 333 11.21 13.31 7.72
N ALA A 334 10.29 12.63 7.02
CA ALA A 334 10.51 12.16 5.66
C ALA A 334 9.32 12.56 4.78
N PRO A 335 9.31 13.83 4.30
CA PRO A 335 8.28 14.29 3.37
C PRO A 335 8.25 13.43 2.11
N ARG A 336 7.04 13.22 1.59
CA ARG A 336 6.78 12.50 0.35
C ARG A 336 5.88 13.33 -0.54
N ILE A 337 6.04 13.17 -1.84
CA ILE A 337 5.22 13.81 -2.86
C ILE A 337 4.44 12.72 -3.59
N SER A 338 3.13 12.91 -3.67
CA SER A 338 2.24 12.08 -4.48
C SER A 338 2.13 12.70 -5.87
N ILE A 339 2.46 11.93 -6.91
CA ILE A 339 2.52 12.39 -8.29
C ILE A 339 1.53 11.55 -9.12
N PRO A 340 0.65 12.16 -9.92
CA PRO A 340 -0.22 11.43 -10.83
C PRO A 340 0.58 10.58 -11.80
N ASN A 341 0.18 9.32 -11.97
CA ASN A 341 0.73 8.44 -12.98
C ASN A 341 0.32 8.95 -14.37
N PRO A 342 1.23 9.14 -15.35
CA PRO A 342 0.84 9.53 -16.70
C PRO A 342 -0.15 8.56 -17.36
N TRP A 343 -0.08 7.27 -17.00
CA TRP A 343 -1.04 6.25 -17.46
C TRP A 343 -2.22 6.06 -16.49
N ILE A 344 -2.58 7.10 -15.72
CA ILE A 344 -3.81 7.13 -14.92
C ILE A 344 -5.03 6.93 -15.83
N ARG A 345 -5.99 6.13 -15.38
CA ARG A 345 -7.28 5.93 -16.07
C ARG A 345 -8.23 7.12 -15.85
N SER A 346 -9.35 7.16 -16.57
CA SER A 346 -10.30 8.28 -16.50
C SER A 346 -11.13 8.35 -15.22
N TYR A 347 -11.19 7.28 -14.41
CA TYR A 347 -12.06 7.16 -13.22
C TYR A 347 -13.52 7.58 -13.50
N SER A 348 -14.00 7.24 -14.69
CA SER A 348 -15.35 7.53 -15.15
C SER A 348 -15.90 6.32 -15.92
N PHE A 349 -17.23 6.21 -15.97
CA PHE A 349 -17.89 5.09 -16.66
C PHE A 349 -17.77 5.14 -18.18
N THR A 350 -17.64 6.33 -18.77
CA THR A 350 -17.68 6.55 -20.22
C THR A 350 -16.42 7.20 -20.78
N GLY A 351 -15.63 7.88 -19.95
CA GLY A 351 -14.43 8.58 -20.39
C GLY A 351 -13.29 7.62 -20.68
N ARG A 352 -12.48 7.98 -21.68
CA ARG A 352 -11.21 7.31 -21.98
C ARG A 352 -10.06 8.26 -21.66
N ALA A 353 -8.95 7.70 -21.20
CA ALA A 353 -7.73 8.46 -20.98
C ALA A 353 -6.98 8.67 -22.31
N GLU A 354 -6.15 9.71 -22.40
CA GLU A 354 -5.44 10.06 -23.63
C GLU A 354 -4.54 8.90 -24.13
N TRP A 355 -3.85 8.22 -23.20
CA TRP A 355 -2.99 7.09 -23.52
C TRP A 355 -3.73 5.87 -24.09
N GLU A 356 -5.05 5.77 -23.88
CA GLU A 356 -5.88 4.67 -24.43
C GLU A 356 -6.19 4.88 -25.92
N VAL A 357 -6.15 6.13 -26.39
CA VAL A 357 -6.53 6.50 -27.76
C VAL A 357 -5.35 6.99 -28.61
N ASN A 358 -4.28 7.48 -27.98
CA ASN A 358 -3.10 8.01 -28.65
C ASN A 358 -1.95 6.97 -28.67
N PRO A 359 -1.63 6.35 -29.82
CA PRO A 359 -0.53 5.38 -29.90
C PRO A 359 0.87 6.00 -29.75
N LEU A 360 1.01 7.32 -29.87
CA LEU A 360 2.25 8.08 -29.71
C LEU A 360 2.37 8.74 -28.33
N TYR A 361 1.48 8.40 -27.39
CA TYR A 361 1.42 9.05 -26.08
C TYR A 361 2.76 9.05 -25.34
N CYS A 362 3.49 7.92 -25.33
CA CYS A 362 4.79 7.86 -24.66
C CYS A 362 5.85 8.76 -25.31
N ASP A 363 5.79 9.02 -26.61
CA ASP A 363 6.76 9.91 -27.27
C ASP A 363 6.64 11.35 -26.77
N THR A 364 5.42 11.78 -26.44
CA THR A 364 5.16 13.05 -25.75
C THR A 364 5.66 13.01 -24.31
N ILE A 365 5.36 11.94 -23.56
CA ILE A 365 5.81 11.79 -22.17
C ILE A 365 7.34 11.86 -22.05
N LYS A 366 8.08 11.21 -22.95
CA LYS A 366 9.55 11.23 -23.00
C LYS A 366 10.15 12.64 -23.15
N GLN A 367 9.37 13.64 -23.57
CA GLN A 367 9.83 15.02 -23.73
C GLN A 367 9.54 15.89 -22.50
N HIS A 368 8.66 15.44 -21.60
CA HIS A 368 8.22 16.22 -20.44
C HIS A 368 9.01 15.87 -19.18
N TYR A 369 9.41 16.89 -18.44
CA TYR A 369 9.89 16.73 -17.07
C TYR A 369 8.79 16.16 -16.16
N PRO A 370 9.09 15.22 -15.24
CA PRO A 370 10.41 14.62 -14.93
C PRO A 370 10.71 13.32 -15.68
N TYR A 371 9.98 13.00 -16.76
CA TYR A 371 10.09 11.72 -17.50
C TYR A 371 11.14 11.73 -18.60
N ASN A 372 11.69 12.90 -18.93
CA ASN A 372 12.66 13.13 -19.98
C ASN A 372 14.12 12.91 -19.56
N SER A 373 14.37 12.62 -18.28
CA SER A 373 15.72 12.40 -17.75
C SER A 373 15.71 11.41 -16.58
N GLY A 374 16.89 10.86 -16.27
CA GLY A 374 17.08 9.90 -15.19
C GLY A 374 16.29 8.60 -15.35
N ASP A 375 16.03 7.95 -14.21
CA ASP A 375 15.39 6.63 -14.16
C ASP A 375 13.86 6.69 -14.05
N ARG A 376 13.26 7.89 -14.02
CA ARG A 376 11.85 8.07 -13.69
C ARG A 376 10.91 7.24 -14.57
N LEU A 377 11.09 7.30 -15.88
CA LEU A 377 10.26 6.55 -16.83
C LEU A 377 10.51 5.04 -16.76
N LEU A 378 11.76 4.62 -16.55
CA LEU A 378 12.11 3.21 -16.33
C LEU A 378 11.48 2.67 -15.04
N ASN A 379 11.45 3.46 -13.97
CA ASN A 379 10.82 3.08 -12.71
C ASN A 379 9.29 2.95 -12.85
N ILE A 380 8.66 3.79 -13.69
CA ILE A 380 7.23 3.62 -14.04
C ILE A 380 7.00 2.31 -14.79
N ILE A 381 7.93 1.90 -15.66
CA ILE A 381 7.81 0.64 -16.39
C ILE A 381 7.99 -0.57 -15.47
N ASP A 382 8.94 -0.54 -14.53
CA ASP A 382 9.04 -1.56 -13.47
C ASP A 382 7.73 -1.66 -12.68
N MET A 383 7.15 -0.52 -12.29
CA MET A 383 5.87 -0.45 -11.57
C MET A 383 4.71 -0.98 -12.42
N ALA A 384 4.68 -0.70 -13.73
CA ALA A 384 3.66 -1.22 -14.64
C ALA A 384 3.77 -2.74 -14.84
N ILE A 385 4.99 -3.29 -14.86
CA ILE A 385 5.23 -4.74 -14.89
C ILE A 385 4.71 -5.36 -13.59
N PHE A 386 5.04 -4.76 -12.44
CA PHE A 386 4.55 -5.19 -11.13
C PHE A 386 3.02 -5.17 -11.05
N ASP A 387 2.40 -4.06 -11.43
CA ASP A 387 0.94 -3.90 -11.45
C ASP A 387 0.29 -4.88 -12.43
N PHE A 388 0.90 -5.17 -13.59
CA PHE A 388 0.36 -6.16 -14.53
C PHE A 388 0.42 -7.59 -13.98
N LEU A 389 1.53 -7.98 -13.33
CA LEU A 389 1.67 -9.30 -12.70
C LEU A 389 0.60 -9.50 -11.62
N THR A 390 0.35 -8.48 -10.80
CA THR A 390 -0.70 -8.52 -9.77
C THR A 390 -2.11 -8.36 -10.35
N GLY A 391 -2.26 -7.70 -11.50
CA GLY A 391 -3.55 -7.32 -12.07
C GLY A 391 -4.13 -6.03 -11.46
N ASN A 392 -3.29 -5.19 -10.85
CA ASN A 392 -3.71 -3.93 -10.24
C ASN A 392 -3.92 -2.85 -11.30
N MET A 393 -5.16 -2.43 -11.51
CA MET A 393 -5.53 -1.39 -12.48
C MET A 393 -5.61 0.02 -11.86
N ASP A 394 -5.46 0.14 -10.55
CA ASP A 394 -5.82 1.34 -9.77
C ASP A 394 -4.60 2.20 -9.38
N ARG A 395 -3.51 2.12 -10.15
CA ARG A 395 -2.30 2.93 -9.95
C ARG A 395 -2.49 4.36 -10.47
N HIS A 396 -3.35 5.15 -9.83
CA HIS A 396 -3.56 6.55 -10.23
C HIS A 396 -2.41 7.46 -9.87
N HIS A 397 -1.71 7.21 -8.76
CA HIS A 397 -0.59 8.01 -8.29
C HIS A 397 0.51 7.08 -7.81
N TYR A 398 1.72 7.63 -7.75
CA TYR A 398 2.85 7.01 -7.07
C TYR A 398 3.46 8.05 -6.10
N GLU A 399 4.16 7.57 -5.08
CA GLU A 399 4.85 8.46 -4.14
C GLU A 399 6.37 8.35 -4.29
N ILE A 400 7.06 9.45 -3.98
CA ILE A 400 8.51 9.48 -3.82
C ILE A 400 8.90 10.20 -2.53
N PHE A 401 10.06 9.88 -1.99
CA PHE A 401 10.67 10.69 -0.94
C PHE A 401 11.23 11.97 -1.52
N THR A 402 10.81 13.12 -0.97
CA THR A 402 11.26 14.44 -1.44
C THR A 402 12.78 14.58 -1.39
N LYS A 403 13.43 13.97 -0.38
CA LYS A 403 14.89 14.03 -0.20
C LYS A 403 15.67 13.48 -1.39
N PHE A 404 15.17 12.42 -2.03
CA PHE A 404 15.88 11.78 -3.15
C PHE A 404 15.62 12.46 -4.50
N GLY A 405 14.61 13.34 -4.58
CA GLY A 405 14.28 14.07 -5.80
C GLY A 405 13.87 13.16 -6.95
N ASP A 406 14.22 13.57 -8.18
CA ASP A 406 13.78 12.89 -9.40
C ASP A 406 14.42 11.50 -9.59
N ASP A 407 15.63 11.32 -9.06
CA ASP A 407 16.40 10.07 -9.12
C ASP A 407 15.99 9.05 -8.04
N GLY A 408 15.07 9.41 -7.15
CA GLY A 408 14.51 8.48 -6.17
C GLY A 408 13.65 7.39 -6.81
N PHE A 409 13.65 6.20 -6.20
CA PHE A 409 12.73 5.13 -6.58
C PHE A 409 11.26 5.48 -6.28
N LEU A 410 10.33 4.79 -6.94
CA LEU A 410 8.89 4.97 -6.73
C LEU A 410 8.38 4.04 -5.63
N LEU A 411 7.61 4.56 -4.69
CA LEU A 411 6.93 3.74 -3.68
C LEU A 411 5.72 3.02 -4.30
N HIS A 412 5.68 1.70 -4.14
CA HIS A 412 4.58 0.85 -4.60
C HIS A 412 3.53 0.70 -3.47
N PHE A 413 2.77 1.76 -3.19
CA PHE A 413 1.73 1.77 -2.13
C PHE A 413 0.36 1.27 -2.60
N ASP A 414 -0.55 0.96 -1.67
CA ASP A 414 -1.95 0.64 -1.96
C ASP A 414 -2.15 -0.43 -3.05
N ASN A 415 -1.60 -1.63 -2.80
CA ASN A 415 -1.66 -2.75 -3.73
C ASN A 415 -2.91 -3.62 -3.53
N ALA A 416 -3.81 -3.21 -2.63
CA ALA A 416 -4.99 -3.97 -2.23
C ALA A 416 -5.99 -4.30 -3.35
N ARG A 417 -5.90 -3.68 -4.53
CA ARG A 417 -6.72 -4.02 -5.71
C ARG A 417 -6.03 -4.95 -6.71
N GLY A 418 -4.85 -5.46 -6.36
CA GLY A 418 -4.24 -6.59 -7.05
C GLY A 418 -4.98 -7.90 -6.76
N PHE A 419 -4.67 -8.94 -7.52
CA PHE A 419 -5.15 -10.31 -7.32
C PHE A 419 -6.68 -10.42 -7.19
N GLY A 420 -7.43 -9.56 -7.89
CA GLY A 420 -8.90 -9.63 -7.96
C GLY A 420 -9.40 -10.65 -8.98
N ARG A 421 -8.66 -10.90 -10.06
CA ARG A 421 -9.01 -11.90 -11.08
C ARG A 421 -7.78 -12.74 -11.42
N HIS A 422 -7.87 -14.06 -11.36
CA HIS A 422 -6.83 -14.98 -11.84
C HIS A 422 -7.13 -15.50 -13.25
N SER A 423 -8.39 -15.50 -13.68
CA SER A 423 -8.81 -15.99 -14.99
C SER A 423 -8.55 -14.99 -16.12
N GLN A 424 -8.39 -13.70 -15.79
CA GLN A 424 -8.20 -12.60 -16.74
C GLN A 424 -6.82 -11.91 -16.61
N ASP A 425 -6.23 -11.51 -17.73
CA ASP A 425 -5.01 -10.71 -17.79
C ASP A 425 -5.31 -9.35 -18.45
N GLU A 426 -5.24 -8.26 -17.68
CA GLU A 426 -5.55 -6.93 -18.18
C GLU A 426 -4.35 -6.29 -18.89
N MET A 427 -4.27 -6.50 -20.21
CA MET A 427 -3.15 -6.05 -21.03
C MET A 427 -2.94 -4.53 -21.04
N SER A 428 -3.98 -3.73 -20.78
CA SER A 428 -3.85 -2.27 -20.76
C SER A 428 -2.94 -1.76 -19.64
N ILE A 429 -2.69 -2.54 -18.58
CA ILE A 429 -1.71 -2.18 -17.53
C ILE A 429 -0.28 -2.10 -18.10
N LEU A 430 0.05 -2.90 -19.13
CA LEU A 430 1.34 -2.85 -19.82
C LEU A 430 1.44 -1.74 -20.87
N ALA A 431 0.51 -0.78 -20.91
CA ALA A 431 0.59 0.37 -21.81
C ALA A 431 1.94 1.12 -21.70
N PRO A 432 2.50 1.42 -20.51
CA PRO A 432 3.81 2.07 -20.40
C PRO A 432 4.93 1.26 -21.10
N LEU A 433 5.01 -0.05 -20.84
CA LEU A 433 6.03 -0.91 -21.45
C LEU A 433 5.86 -1.00 -22.98
N SER A 434 4.62 -1.23 -23.44
CA SER A 434 4.33 -1.45 -24.86
C SER A 434 4.40 -0.18 -25.72
N GLN A 435 4.09 0.99 -25.15
CA GLN A 435 4.19 2.28 -25.85
C GLN A 435 5.63 2.81 -25.81
N CYS A 436 6.29 2.77 -24.65
CA CYS A 436 7.62 3.35 -24.50
C CYS A 436 8.72 2.45 -25.07
N CYS A 437 8.49 1.13 -25.10
CA CYS A 437 9.43 0.10 -25.54
C CYS A 437 10.83 0.27 -24.95
N MET A 438 10.90 0.41 -23.62
CA MET A 438 12.17 0.44 -22.89
C MET A 438 12.03 -0.37 -21.58
N ILE A 439 13.10 -0.97 -21.09
CA ILE A 439 13.12 -1.76 -19.86
C ILE A 439 14.54 -1.76 -19.27
N LYS A 440 14.65 -1.79 -17.94
CA LYS A 440 15.94 -1.98 -17.26
C LYS A 440 16.51 -3.36 -17.55
N ARG A 441 17.83 -3.43 -17.77
CA ARG A 441 18.53 -4.70 -18.00
C ARG A 441 18.42 -5.60 -16.78
N SER A 442 18.54 -5.06 -15.57
CA SER A 442 18.36 -5.81 -14.32
C SER A 442 16.99 -6.49 -14.25
N THR A 443 15.92 -5.72 -14.49
CA THR A 443 14.54 -6.20 -14.49
C THR A 443 14.34 -7.29 -15.55
N LEU A 444 14.78 -7.06 -16.79
CA LEU A 444 14.63 -8.06 -17.86
C LEU A 444 15.35 -9.37 -17.55
N LEU A 445 16.57 -9.32 -16.99
CA LEU A 445 17.33 -10.51 -16.63
C LEU A 445 16.63 -11.31 -15.52
N ARG A 446 16.08 -10.65 -14.50
CA ARG A 446 15.31 -11.31 -13.44
C ARG A 446 14.01 -11.92 -13.94
N LEU A 447 13.27 -11.21 -14.80
CA LEU A 447 12.05 -11.74 -15.41
C LEU A 447 12.34 -12.99 -16.26
N LYS A 448 13.44 -12.99 -17.03
CA LYS A 448 13.89 -14.17 -17.78
C LYS A 448 14.30 -15.32 -16.87
N LEU A 449 14.95 -15.05 -15.73
CA LEU A 449 15.31 -16.07 -14.74
C LEU A 449 14.06 -16.70 -14.13
N LEU A 450 13.11 -15.89 -13.67
CA LEU A 450 11.86 -16.33 -13.03
C LEU A 450 10.91 -17.10 -13.97
N ALA A 451 11.17 -17.08 -15.27
CA ALA A 451 10.45 -17.89 -16.27
C ALA A 451 11.08 -19.29 -16.48
N GLN A 452 12.25 -19.57 -15.89
CA GLN A 452 12.91 -20.86 -15.99
C GLN A 452 12.31 -21.85 -14.98
N PRO A 453 12.21 -23.16 -15.30
CA PRO A 453 11.66 -24.16 -14.40
C PRO A 453 12.33 -24.22 -13.02
N GLU A 454 13.64 -23.95 -12.96
CA GLU A 454 14.43 -23.97 -11.73
C GLU A 454 14.09 -22.81 -10.76
N TYR A 455 13.54 -21.71 -11.28
CA TYR A 455 13.24 -20.48 -10.54
C TYR A 455 11.81 -19.98 -10.77
N GLN A 456 10.92 -20.87 -11.23
CA GLN A 456 9.57 -20.55 -11.68
C GLN A 456 8.84 -19.63 -10.69
N LEU A 457 8.29 -18.52 -11.20
CA LEU A 457 7.71 -17.44 -10.38
C LEU A 457 6.62 -17.95 -9.42
N SER A 458 5.72 -18.81 -9.89
CA SER A 458 4.67 -19.40 -9.05
C SER A 458 5.24 -20.20 -7.87
N ASP A 459 6.29 -21.00 -8.08
CA ASP A 459 6.90 -21.82 -7.04
C ASP A 459 7.64 -20.98 -5.99
N VAL A 460 8.45 -20.01 -6.43
CA VAL A 460 9.16 -19.12 -5.50
C VAL A 460 8.18 -18.24 -4.71
N MET A 461 7.07 -17.82 -5.34
CA MET A 461 6.00 -17.10 -4.65
C MET A 461 5.27 -17.99 -3.66
N ARG A 462 4.95 -19.23 -4.03
CA ARG A 462 4.30 -20.20 -3.12
C ARG A 462 5.15 -20.40 -1.87
N GLU A 463 6.44 -20.65 -2.05
CA GLU A 463 7.39 -20.87 -0.95
C GLU A 463 7.58 -19.60 -0.09
N SER A 464 7.64 -18.43 -0.72
CA SER A 464 7.78 -17.14 -0.02
C SER A 464 6.55 -16.83 0.83
N LEU A 465 5.34 -17.07 0.29
CA LEU A 465 4.06 -16.81 0.97
C LEU A 465 3.72 -17.84 2.05
N ASP A 466 4.26 -19.07 1.97
CA ASP A 466 4.03 -20.11 2.98
C ASP A 466 4.62 -19.76 4.36
N ARG A 467 5.47 -18.73 4.42
CA ARG A 467 6.02 -18.16 5.65
C ARG A 467 5.02 -17.25 6.40
N ASP A 468 3.95 -16.79 5.74
CA ASP A 468 2.95 -15.93 6.37
C ASP A 468 1.96 -16.75 7.22
N PRO A 469 1.57 -16.27 8.42
CA PRO A 469 0.62 -16.99 9.28
C PRO A 469 -0.78 -17.18 8.70
N LEU A 470 -1.19 -16.37 7.72
CA LEU A 470 -2.50 -16.46 7.07
C LEU A 470 -2.52 -17.40 5.86
N ARG A 471 -1.47 -18.21 5.68
CA ARG A 471 -1.36 -19.17 4.59
C ARG A 471 -2.59 -20.08 4.45
N PRO A 472 -3.02 -20.39 3.23
CA PRO A 472 -2.51 -19.86 1.96
C PRO A 472 -2.95 -18.41 1.72
N ILE A 473 -2.04 -17.54 1.24
CA ILE A 473 -2.35 -16.13 0.89
C ILE A 473 -2.97 -16.01 -0.49
N LEU A 474 -2.37 -16.68 -1.48
CA LEU A 474 -2.88 -16.78 -2.84
C LEU A 474 -3.32 -18.22 -3.12
N THR A 475 -4.37 -18.36 -3.92
CA THR A 475 -4.81 -19.67 -4.44
C THR A 475 -3.92 -20.11 -5.60
N GLU A 476 -3.91 -21.41 -5.90
CA GLU A 476 -3.13 -21.97 -7.02
C GLU A 476 -3.46 -21.33 -8.40
N PRO A 477 -4.73 -20.97 -8.71
CA PRO A 477 -5.03 -20.21 -9.92
C PRO A 477 -4.31 -18.85 -10.00
N HIS A 478 -4.19 -18.11 -8.88
CA HIS A 478 -3.44 -16.85 -8.86
C HIS A 478 -1.94 -17.07 -9.04
N LEU A 479 -1.37 -18.10 -8.42
CA LEU A 479 0.04 -18.46 -8.61
C LEU A 479 0.32 -18.84 -10.08
N SER A 480 -0.55 -19.66 -10.68
CA SER A 480 -0.46 -20.02 -12.11
C SER A 480 -0.63 -18.81 -13.04
N ALA A 481 -1.48 -17.84 -12.66
CA ALA A 481 -1.65 -16.61 -13.41
C ALA A 481 -0.38 -15.73 -13.41
N LEU A 482 0.44 -15.77 -12.34
CA LEU A 482 1.71 -15.04 -12.31
C LEU A 482 2.66 -15.52 -13.41
N ASP A 483 2.82 -16.82 -13.60
CA ASP A 483 3.67 -17.38 -14.66
C ASP A 483 3.14 -16.99 -16.05
N ARG A 484 1.83 -17.14 -16.27
CA ARG A 484 1.17 -16.77 -17.53
C ARG A 484 1.36 -15.28 -17.85
N ARG A 485 1.26 -14.41 -16.85
CA ARG A 485 1.47 -12.96 -16.98
C ARG A 485 2.95 -12.64 -17.22
N LEU A 486 3.87 -13.30 -16.52
CA LEU A 486 5.31 -13.14 -16.75
C LEU A 486 5.69 -13.44 -18.20
N GLU A 487 5.18 -14.52 -18.78
CA GLU A 487 5.39 -14.81 -20.19
C GLU A 487 4.85 -13.71 -21.12
N ARG A 488 3.68 -13.13 -20.80
CA ARG A 488 3.12 -12.02 -21.57
C ARG A 488 4.01 -10.78 -21.51
N VAL A 489 4.58 -10.45 -20.34
CA VAL A 489 5.55 -9.36 -20.19
C VAL A 489 6.75 -9.60 -21.11
N LEU A 490 7.35 -10.79 -21.06
CA LEU A 490 8.49 -11.16 -21.91
C LEU A 490 8.15 -11.09 -23.40
N ARG A 491 6.93 -11.51 -23.79
CA ARG A 491 6.45 -11.40 -25.18
C ARG A 491 6.29 -9.93 -25.63
N VAL A 492 5.86 -9.03 -24.75
CA VAL A 492 5.80 -7.59 -25.05
C VAL A 492 7.21 -7.03 -25.27
N VAL A 493 8.17 -7.36 -24.39
CA VAL A 493 9.57 -6.96 -24.56
C VAL A 493 10.14 -7.48 -25.88
N MET A 494 9.90 -8.75 -26.22
CA MET A 494 10.35 -9.35 -27.48
C MET A 494 9.80 -8.61 -28.70
N LYS A 495 8.53 -8.19 -28.67
CA LYS A 495 7.93 -7.38 -29.75
C LYS A 495 8.62 -6.03 -29.88
N CYS A 496 8.92 -5.36 -28.77
CA CYS A 496 9.67 -4.10 -28.77
C CYS A 496 11.08 -4.30 -29.35
N VAL A 497 11.82 -5.32 -28.90
CA VAL A 497 13.18 -5.64 -29.40
C VAL A 497 13.17 -5.93 -30.90
N LYS A 498 12.19 -6.70 -31.39
CA LYS A 498 12.03 -6.97 -32.82
C LYS A 498 11.76 -5.70 -33.64
N LYS A 499 11.09 -4.70 -33.05
CA LYS A 499 10.72 -3.45 -33.72
C LYS A 499 11.85 -2.41 -33.72
N LEU A 500 12.56 -2.24 -32.60
CA LEU A 500 13.49 -1.13 -32.38
C LEU A 500 14.96 -1.58 -32.21
N GLY A 501 15.21 -2.88 -32.04
CA GLY A 501 16.52 -3.43 -31.71
C GLY A 501 16.79 -3.46 -30.20
N GLU A 502 17.61 -4.41 -29.75
CA GLU A 502 17.86 -4.65 -28.32
C GLU A 502 18.52 -3.45 -27.63
N GLN A 503 19.48 -2.81 -28.30
CA GLN A 503 20.22 -1.65 -27.76
C GLN A 503 19.33 -0.44 -27.44
N GLN A 504 18.20 -0.28 -28.14
CA GLN A 504 17.27 0.83 -27.87
C GLN A 504 16.24 0.50 -26.79
N VAL A 505 15.94 -0.79 -26.60
CA VAL A 505 14.90 -1.26 -25.68
C VAL A 505 15.46 -1.60 -24.31
N VAL A 506 16.64 -2.21 -24.24
CA VAL A 506 17.24 -2.68 -22.99
C VAL A 506 18.24 -1.65 -22.49
N ILE A 507 17.84 -0.89 -21.47
CA ILE A 507 18.66 0.17 -20.89
C ILE A 507 19.54 -0.41 -19.79
N ALA A 508 20.86 -0.17 -19.88
CA ALA A 508 21.82 -0.66 -18.90
C ALA A 508 21.71 0.12 -17.59
N ASP A 509 21.49 -0.60 -16.49
CA ASP A 509 21.36 -0.07 -15.13
C ASP A 509 22.21 -0.85 -14.10
N ILE A 510 23.05 -1.77 -14.59
CA ILE A 510 24.01 -2.54 -13.80
C ILE A 510 25.39 -2.31 -14.43
N GLU A 511 26.39 -2.06 -13.60
CA GLU A 511 27.79 -2.07 -14.03
C GLU A 511 28.24 -3.52 -14.25
N GLU A 512 28.62 -3.86 -15.49
CA GLU A 512 29.33 -5.11 -15.75
C GLU A 512 30.70 -5.01 -15.07
N ALA A 513 30.96 -5.83 -14.05
CA ALA A 513 32.28 -5.96 -13.46
C ALA A 513 33.25 -6.38 -14.57
N SER A 514 34.00 -5.41 -15.09
CA SER A 514 34.93 -5.64 -16.18
C SER A 514 36.07 -6.48 -15.63
N GLY A 515 36.10 -7.76 -16.02
CA GLY A 515 37.28 -8.59 -15.88
C GLY A 515 38.42 -7.95 -16.67
N GLY A 516 39.42 -7.42 -15.97
CA GLY A 516 40.57 -6.76 -16.60
C GLY A 516 41.75 -6.71 -15.66
N ALA A 517 42.69 -7.63 -15.88
CA ALA A 517 44.00 -7.63 -15.23
C ALA A 517 44.72 -6.29 -15.41
N LEU A 518 45.20 -5.73 -14.29
CA LEU A 518 46.06 -4.56 -14.25
C LEU A 518 47.41 -4.88 -14.92
N THR A 519 47.60 -4.44 -16.15
CA THR A 519 48.93 -4.05 -16.64
C THR A 519 48.99 -2.53 -16.70
N HIS A 520 49.45 -1.93 -15.60
CA HIS A 520 49.87 -0.53 -15.60
C HIS A 520 51.17 -0.40 -16.39
N THR A 521 51.07 0.03 -17.65
CA THR A 521 52.17 0.74 -18.31
C THR A 521 51.95 2.23 -18.11
N HIS A 522 52.74 2.82 -17.21
CA HIS A 522 52.97 4.25 -17.17
C HIS A 522 53.55 4.68 -18.52
N ASP A 523 52.88 5.61 -19.21
CA ASP A 523 53.58 6.48 -20.15
C ASP A 523 53.39 7.94 -19.77
N LYS A 524 54.52 8.60 -19.58
CA LYS A 524 54.69 10.04 -19.31
C LYS A 524 55.00 10.70 -20.65
N ARG A 525 54.31 11.79 -20.98
CA ARG A 525 54.73 12.97 -21.77
C ARG A 525 53.45 13.64 -22.30
N ARG A 526 53.26 14.95 -22.29
CA ARG A 526 54.11 16.10 -21.97
C ARG A 526 53.20 17.27 -21.65
#